data_AF-A0A3M1E2W9-F1
#
_entry.id   AF-A0A3M1E2W9-F1
#
_cell.length_a   1.000
_cell.length_b   1.000
_cell.length_c   1.000
_cell.angle_alpha   90.00
_cell.angle_beta   90.00
_cell.angle_gamma   90.00
#
_symmetry.space_group_name_H-M   'P 1'
#
loop_
_entity.id
_entity.type
_entity.pdbx_description
1 polymer ?
#
loop_
_entity_poly.entity_id
_entity_poly.type
_entity_poly.pdbx_seq_one_letter_code
_entity_poly.pdbx_strand_id
1 'polypeptide(L)' 'MERLSGKILRNCILRGFLLQASWGFEKMQGLGALFVLAPALRRLAPEGQRGEYFRRYLDYFNTHPFMAM' A
#
# COMPACT_ATOMS: atom_id res chain seq x y z
N MET A 1 0.05 16.74 11.81
CA MET A 1 -0.10 15.42 11.16
C MET A 1 -1.55 15.00 11.24
N GLU A 2 -2.20 14.76 10.10
CA GLU A 2 -3.60 14.31 10.07
C GLU A 2 -3.69 12.88 10.62
N ARG A 3 -4.59 12.63 11.59
CA ARG A 3 -4.72 11.32 12.22
C ARG A 3 -5.61 10.42 11.35
N LEU A 4 -5.07 9.30 10.89
CA LEU A 4 -5.84 8.30 10.15
C LEU A 4 -6.90 7.64 11.06
N SER A 5 -8.10 7.43 10.50
CA SER A 5 -9.18 6.71 11.18
C SER A 5 -8.81 5.24 11.42
N GLY A 6 -9.20 4.69 12.57
CA GLY A 6 -9.04 3.25 12.86
C GLY A 6 -9.67 2.33 11.82
N LYS A 7 -10.74 2.78 11.13
CA LYS A 7 -11.35 2.04 10.02
C LYS A 7 -10.39 1.88 8.84
N ILE A 8 -9.59 2.92 8.54
CA ILE A 8 -8.62 2.90 7.45
C ILE A 8 -7.47 1.95 7.80
N LEU A 9 -6.98 2.02 9.05
CA LEU A 9 -5.92 1.13 9.53
C LEU A 9 -6.36 -0.34 9.49
N ARG A 10 -7.56 -0.66 10.00
CA ARG A 10 -8.12 -2.01 9.92
C ARG A 10 -8.25 -2.51 8.48
N ASN A 11 -8.66 -1.64 7.56
CA ASN A 11 -8.71 -1.98 6.14
C ASN A 11 -7.33 -2.28 5.55
N CYS A 12 -6.27 -1.57 5.96
CA CYS A 12 -4.91 -1.87 5.51
C CYS A 12 -4.45 -3.23 6.05
N ILE A 13 -4.67 -3.50 7.35
CA ILE A 13 -4.33 -4.79 7.98
C ILE A 13 -5.04 -5.95 7.28
N LEU A 14 -6.34 -5.84 7.01
CA LEU A 14 -7.09 -6.88 6.31
C LEU A 14 -6.60 -7.12 4.87
N ARG A 15 -6.17 -6.06 4.17
CA ARG A 15 -5.56 -6.19 2.84
C ARG A 15 -4.17 -6.81 2.90
N GLY A 16 -3.49 -6.70 4.03
CA GLY A 16 -2.16 -7.26 4.28
C GLY A 16 -2.08 -8.77 4.09
N PHE A 17 -3.17 -9.50 4.37
CA PHE A 17 -3.27 -10.93 4.06
C PHE A 17 -3.16 -11.26 2.56
N LEU A 18 -3.31 -10.25 1.69
CA LEU A 18 -3.17 -10.36 0.24
C LEU A 18 -1.87 -9.72 -0.27
N LEU A 19 -0.90 -9.42 0.60
CA LEU A 19 0.38 -8.84 0.22
C LEU A 19 1.10 -9.69 -0.85
N GLN A 20 1.05 -11.02 -0.72
CA GLN A 20 1.67 -11.94 -1.67
C GLN A 20 0.78 -12.29 -2.87
N ALA A 21 -0.42 -11.71 -2.98
CA ALA A 21 -1.32 -12.00 -4.10
C ALA A 21 -0.83 -11.42 -5.44
N SER A 22 0.20 -10.56 -5.40
CA SER A 22 0.82 -10.00 -6.59
C SER A 22 2.34 -10.13 -6.53
N TRP A 23 2.89 -10.79 -7.54
CA TRP A 23 4.33 -10.92 -7.79
C TRP A 23 4.62 -10.58 -9.24
N GLY A 24 5.57 -9.67 -9.45
CA GLY A 24 6.11 -9.36 -10.78
C GLY A 24 7.63 -9.40 -10.78
N PHE A 25 8.26 -9.71 -11.91
CA PHE A 25 9.72 -9.76 -12.01
C PHE A 25 10.39 -8.40 -11.76
N GLU A 26 9.75 -7.30 -12.15
CA GLU A 26 10.34 -5.96 -12.03
C GLU A 26 10.23 -5.39 -10.60
N LYS A 27 9.14 -5.69 -9.88
CA LYS A 27 8.78 -5.01 -8.63
C LYS A 27 8.50 -5.94 -7.46
N MET A 28 8.55 -7.25 -7.68
CA MET A 28 8.25 -8.29 -6.70
C MET A 28 6.87 -8.06 -6.06
N GLN A 29 6.80 -7.82 -4.76
CA GLN A 29 5.57 -7.59 -3.99
C GLN A 29 5.09 -6.12 -4.05
N GLY A 30 5.72 -5.25 -4.85
CA GLY A 30 5.43 -3.81 -4.90
C GLY A 30 3.97 -3.46 -5.16
N LEU A 31 3.29 -4.17 -6.08
CA LEU A 31 1.86 -3.94 -6.32
C LEU A 31 1.00 -4.42 -5.14
N GLY A 32 1.38 -5.52 -4.50
CA GLY A 32 0.75 -6.00 -3.26
C GLY A 32 0.88 -4.98 -2.13
N ALA A 33 2.07 -4.43 -1.93
CA ALA A 33 2.32 -3.38 -0.93
C ALA A 33 1.51 -2.11 -1.22
N LEU A 34 1.44 -1.67 -2.48
CA LEU A 34 0.59 -0.55 -2.87
C LEU A 34 -0.89 -0.83 -2.57
N PHE A 35 -1.37 -2.04 -2.85
CA PHE A 35 -2.75 -2.44 -2.58
C PHE A 35 -3.10 -2.36 -1.07
N VAL A 36 -2.17 -2.81 -0.22
CA VAL A 36 -2.28 -2.72 1.24
C VAL A 36 -2.41 -1.27 1.70
N LEU A 37 -1.55 -0.38 1.19
CA LEU A 37 -1.50 1.03 1.58
C LEU A 37 -2.55 1.92 0.91
N ALA A 38 -3.15 1.48 -0.19
CA ALA A 38 -4.08 2.27 -1.00
C ALA A 38 -5.23 2.96 -0.22
N PRO A 39 -5.83 2.40 0.86
CA PRO A 39 -6.83 3.12 1.65
C PRO A 39 -6.26 4.35 2.37
N ALA A 40 -5.06 4.24 2.95
CA ALA A 40 -4.39 5.33 3.63
C ALA A 40 -3.89 6.38 2.62
N LEU A 41 -3.25 5.93 1.54
CA LEU A 41 -2.75 6.81 0.48
C LEU A 41 -3.88 7.61 -0.19
N ARG A 42 -5.08 7.02 -0.37
CA ARG A 42 -6.24 7.75 -0.88
C ARG A 42 -6.69 8.91 0.01
N ARG A 43 -6.48 8.80 1.32
CA ARG A 43 -6.85 9.85 2.28
C ARG A 43 -5.79 10.95 2.38
N LEU A 44 -4.52 10.58 2.20
CA LEU A 44 -3.37 11.47 2.32
C LEU A 44 -3.01 12.16 1.00
N ALA A 45 -3.40 11.58 -0.14
CA ALA A 45 -3.08 12.14 -1.45
C ALA A 45 -3.76 13.50 -1.65
N PRO A 46 -3.01 14.53 -2.10
CA PRO A 46 -3.59 15.80 -2.51
C PRO A 46 -4.64 15.63 -3.61
N GLU A 47 -5.67 16.48 -3.60
CA GLU A 47 -6.67 16.50 -4.66
C GLU A 47 -6.01 16.78 -6.02
N GLY A 48 -6.46 16.09 -7.07
CA GLY A 48 -5.89 16.19 -8.41
C GLY A 48 -4.56 15.45 -8.65
N GLN A 49 -3.82 15.05 -7.60
CA GLN A 49 -2.49 14.44 -7.75
C GLN A 49 -2.42 12.96 -7.32
N ARG A 50 -3.56 12.27 -7.21
CA ARG A 50 -3.63 10.88 -6.71
C ARG A 50 -2.75 9.92 -7.51
N GLY A 51 -2.72 10.04 -8.84
CA GLY A 51 -1.93 9.14 -9.69
C GLY A 51 -0.42 9.24 -9.42
N GLU A 52 0.13 10.45 -9.39
CA GLU A 52 1.55 10.66 -9.07
C GLU A 52 1.88 10.30 -7.62
N TYR A 53 0.98 10.62 -6.69
CA TYR A 53 1.18 10.26 -5.29
C TYR A 53 1.30 8.74 -5.10
N PHE A 54 0.46 7.97 -5.79
CA PHE A 54 0.49 6.50 -5.75
C PHE A 54 1.73 5.91 -6.42
N ARG A 55 2.23 6.53 -7.49
CA ARG A 55 3.44 6.08 -8.19
C ARG A 55 4.66 6.02 -7.28
N ARG A 56 4.76 6.93 -6.29
CA ARG A 56 5.84 6.94 -5.29
C ARG A 56 5.91 5.69 -4.41
N TYR A 57 4.82 4.90 -4.36
CA TYR A 57 4.70 3.69 -3.56
C TYR A 57 4.62 2.41 -4.42
N LEU A 58 4.84 2.52 -5.73
CA LEU A 58 4.84 1.40 -6.67
C LEU A 58 6.27 1.02 -7.09
N ASP A 59 7.24 1.16 -6.19
CA ASP A 59 8.61 0.73 -6.43
C ASP A 59 8.85 -0.71 -5.96
N TYR A 60 10.08 -1.19 -6.20
CA TYR A 60 10.51 -2.51 -5.77
C TYR A 60 10.26 -2.73 -4.27
N PHE A 61 9.58 -3.81 -3.95
CA PHE A 61 9.36 -4.23 -2.56
C PHE A 61 9.46 -5.75 -2.50
N ASN A 62 10.46 -6.25 -1.77
CA ASN A 62 10.65 -7.67 -1.54
C ASN A 62 11.09 -7.87 -0.09
N THR A 63 10.20 -8.42 0.73
CA THR A 63 10.49 -8.71 2.14
C THR A 63 9.65 -9.88 2.61
N HIS A 64 10.07 -10.48 3.72
CA HIS A 64 9.32 -11.56 4.32
C HIS A 64 7.93 -11.06 4.76
N PRO A 65 6.82 -11.70 4.35
CA PRO A 65 5.46 -11.21 4.63
C PRO A 65 5.18 -10.97 6.11
N PHE A 66 5.75 -11.81 6.98
CA PHE A 66 5.64 -11.64 8.43
C PHE A 66 6.28 -10.33 8.95
N MET A 67 7.33 -9.83 8.30
CA MET A 67 7.97 -8.56 8.66
C MET A 67 7.26 -7.34 8.05
N ALA A 68 6.48 -7.55 6.99
CA ALA A 68 5.73 -6.49 6.31
C ALA A 68 4.36 -6.19 6.94
N MET A 69 3.91 -7.07 7.82
CA MET A 69 2.62 -7.01 8.52
C MET A 69 2.80 -6.47 9.94
#